data_AF-A0AAQ1HKC0-F1
#
_entry.id   AF-A0AAQ1HKC0-F1
#
_cell.length_a   1.000
_cell.length_b   1.000
_cell.length_c   1.000
_cell.angle_alpha   90.00
_cell.angle_beta   90.00
_cell.angle_gamma   90.00
#
_symmetry.space_group_name_H-M   'P 1'
#
loop_
_entity.id
_entity.type
_entity.pdbx_description
1 polymer ?
#
loop_
_entity_poly.entity_id
_entity_poly.type
_entity_poly.pdbx_seq_one_letter_code
_entity_poly.pdbx_strand_id
1 'polypeptide(L)'
;MPYWLMKSEPDELSIHDLQRLGKARWDGVRNYQARNFVRSMQPGDLFFFYHSSCPQPGVAGIARIEGEAYPDPTALDPQSPYHDAKASAEKNPWSARDVSFVEAFREVLPLAAIRAAAGLEELALVQRGSRLSVMPVSEEQWEIILGLARREDAGRSSGGLGMMARWGCSS
;
A
#
# COMPACT_ATOMS: atom_id res chain seq x y z
N MET A 1 3.21 15.25 9.52
CA MET A 1 2.10 14.99 8.58
C MET A 1 1.55 13.61 8.91
N PRO A 2 0.24 13.36 8.84
CA PRO A 2 -0.26 12.01 9.07
C PRO A 2 0.17 11.09 7.92
N TYR A 3 0.64 9.89 8.28
CA TYR A 3 0.99 8.85 7.33
C TYR A 3 -0.10 7.78 7.33
N TRP A 4 -0.18 7.04 6.22
CA TRP A 4 -1.20 6.02 6.04
C TRP A 4 -0.62 4.75 5.41
N LEU A 5 -1.40 3.68 5.45
CA LEU A 5 -1.18 2.48 4.65
C LEU A 5 -2.50 2.09 3.99
N MET A 6 -2.44 1.84 2.68
CA MET A 6 -3.62 1.52 1.88
C MET A 6 -3.35 0.25 1.07
N LYS A 7 -4.25 -0.73 1.18
CA LYS A 7 -4.12 -2.06 0.56
C LYS A 7 -4.83 -2.10 -0.78
N SER A 8 -4.14 -2.60 -1.80
CA SER A 8 -4.71 -2.93 -3.10
C SER A 8 -4.19 -4.28 -3.59
N GLU A 9 -5.02 -5.02 -4.30
CA GLU A 9 -4.59 -6.24 -4.98
C GLU A 9 -3.82 -5.84 -6.24
N PRO A 10 -2.60 -6.35 -6.46
CA PRO A 10 -1.76 -5.90 -7.57
C PRO A 10 -2.34 -6.22 -8.95
N ASP A 11 -3.25 -7.19 -9.04
CA ASP A 11 -3.99 -7.51 -10.28
C ASP A 11 -5.10 -6.48 -10.60
N GLU A 12 -5.54 -5.70 -9.62
CA GLU A 12 -6.49 -4.59 -9.79
C GLU A 12 -5.75 -3.25 -9.98
N LEU A 13 -4.81 -2.93 -9.08
CA LEU A 13 -3.96 -1.75 -9.16
C LEU A 13 -2.64 -2.01 -8.42
N SER A 14 -1.55 -2.20 -9.16
CA SER A 14 -0.21 -2.25 -8.56
C SER A 14 0.40 -0.84 -8.41
N ILE A 15 1.50 -0.73 -7.64
CA ILE A 15 2.27 0.51 -7.56
C ILE A 15 2.87 0.88 -8.93
N HIS A 16 3.19 -0.12 -9.76
CA HIS A 16 3.69 0.10 -11.11
C HIS A 16 2.60 0.52 -12.09
N ASP A 17 1.36 0.09 -11.89
CA ASP A 17 0.21 0.66 -12.61
C ASP A 17 0.03 2.12 -12.26
N LEU A 18 0.04 2.45 -10.97
CA LEU A 18 -0.05 3.85 -10.51
C LEU A 18 1.12 4.68 -11.05
N GLN A 19 2.33 4.13 -11.09
CA GLN A 19 3.50 4.78 -11.69
C GLN A 19 3.28 5.11 -13.17
N ARG A 20 2.72 4.17 -13.95
CA ARG A 20 2.41 4.37 -15.37
C ARG A 20 1.28 5.38 -15.59
N LEU A 21 0.24 5.32 -14.76
CA LEU A 21 -0.93 6.22 -14.83
C LEU A 21 -0.61 7.63 -14.33
N GLY A 22 0.36 7.77 -13.42
CA GLY A 22 0.69 8.99 -12.68
C GLY A 22 -0.32 9.31 -11.58
N LYS A 23 -1.62 9.19 -11.88
CA LYS A 23 -2.75 9.43 -10.98
C LYS A 23 -3.84 8.39 -11.19
N ALA A 24 -4.48 7.93 -10.11
CA ALA A 24 -5.62 7.02 -10.16
C ALA A 24 -6.65 7.38 -9.09
N ARG A 25 -7.88 6.90 -9.26
CA ARG A 25 -8.89 6.93 -8.20
C ARG A 25 -8.68 5.75 -7.27
N TRP A 26 -8.72 6.01 -5.97
CA TRP A 26 -8.81 5.02 -4.91
C TRP A 26 -10.27 4.88 -4.48
N ASP A 27 -10.94 3.89 -5.05
CA ASP A 27 -12.35 3.56 -4.80
C ASP A 27 -12.50 2.19 -4.10
N GLY A 28 -13.71 1.66 -4.04
CA GLY A 28 -13.95 0.28 -3.57
C GLY A 28 -13.85 0.07 -2.05
N VAL A 29 -13.58 1.11 -1.26
CA VAL A 29 -13.55 1.00 0.21
C VAL A 29 -14.96 0.80 0.76
N ARG A 30 -15.26 -0.42 1.24
CA ARG A 30 -16.57 -0.82 1.78
C ARG A 30 -16.58 -1.15 3.28
N ASN A 31 -15.51 -0.79 4.00
CA ASN A 31 -15.45 -0.85 5.46
C ASN A 31 -15.67 0.55 6.04
N TYR A 32 -16.61 0.72 6.97
CA TYR A 32 -16.96 2.02 7.55
C TYR A 32 -15.80 2.73 8.26
N GLN A 33 -14.96 1.98 8.98
CA GLN A 33 -13.79 2.55 9.66
C GLN A 33 -12.72 2.97 8.64
N ALA A 34 -12.42 2.11 7.66
CA ALA A 34 -11.51 2.44 6.56
C ALA A 34 -11.98 3.67 5.78
N ARG A 35 -13.28 3.77 5.48
CA ARG A 35 -13.90 4.95 4.85
C ARG A 35 -13.70 6.21 5.70
N ASN A 36 -13.86 6.12 7.01
CA ASN A 36 -13.64 7.28 7.88
C ASN A 36 -12.18 7.75 7.82
N PHE A 37 -11.21 6.83 7.72
CA PHE A 37 -9.82 7.20 7.48
C PHE A 37 -9.61 7.88 6.11
N VAL A 38 -10.20 7.34 5.04
CA VAL A 38 -10.19 7.99 3.70
C VAL A 38 -10.74 9.42 3.75
N ARG A 39 -11.78 9.65 4.55
CA ARG A 39 -12.37 10.98 4.74
C ARG A 39 -11.48 11.91 5.55
N SER A 40 -10.69 11.41 6.51
CA SER A 40 -9.80 12.24 7.33
C SER A 40 -8.49 12.64 6.66
N MET A 41 -8.06 11.92 5.61
CA MET A 41 -6.86 12.25 4.84
C MET A 41 -6.90 13.69 4.29
N GLN A 42 -5.73 14.30 4.13
CA GLN A 42 -5.58 15.62 3.52
C GLN A 42 -4.77 15.52 2.22
N PRO A 43 -5.01 16.42 1.24
CA PRO A 43 -4.13 16.52 0.07
C PRO A 43 -2.67 16.68 0.50
N GLY A 44 -1.78 15.90 -0.09
CA GLY A 44 -0.35 15.90 0.26
C GLY A 44 0.07 14.85 1.29
N ASP A 45 -0.88 14.24 2.01
CA ASP A 45 -0.58 13.11 2.90
C ASP A 45 0.06 11.96 2.10
N LEU A 46 1.03 11.29 2.72
CA LEU A 46 1.72 10.15 2.13
C LEU A 46 1.18 8.84 2.69
N PHE A 47 1.21 7.81 1.86
CA PHE A 47 0.82 6.48 2.27
C PHE A 47 1.70 5.39 1.67
N PHE A 48 1.88 4.31 2.43
CA PHE A 48 2.45 3.08 1.91
C PHE A 48 1.42 2.36 1.04
N PHE A 49 1.82 2.09 -0.20
CA PHE A 49 1.07 1.26 -1.13
C PHE A 49 1.34 -0.21 -0.80
N TYR A 50 0.35 -0.89 -0.24
CA TYR A 50 0.48 -2.28 0.20
C TYR A 50 -0.19 -3.23 -0.80
N HIS A 51 0.56 -4.20 -1.31
CA HIS A 51 0.03 -5.30 -2.12
C HIS A 51 -0.60 -6.36 -1.22
N SER A 52 -1.91 -6.55 -1.34
CA SER A 52 -2.70 -7.58 -0.65
C SER A 52 -3.10 -8.73 -1.57
N SER A 53 -3.61 -9.82 -0.99
CA SER A 53 -4.21 -10.96 -1.70
C SER A 53 -3.39 -11.55 -2.85
N CYS A 54 -2.06 -11.48 -2.76
CA CYS A 54 -1.15 -11.92 -3.83
C CYS A 54 -0.05 -12.83 -3.27
N PRO A 55 0.76 -13.48 -4.13
CA PRO A 55 1.84 -14.36 -3.71
C PRO A 55 2.93 -13.68 -2.86
N GLN A 56 3.15 -12.37 -3.06
CA GLN A 56 4.17 -11.58 -2.35
C GLN A 56 3.53 -10.36 -1.66
N PRO A 57 2.78 -10.56 -0.56
CA PRO A 57 2.10 -9.46 0.11
C PRO A 57 3.08 -8.61 0.91
N GLY A 58 2.97 -7.29 0.81
CA GLY A 58 3.89 -6.37 1.44
C GLY A 58 3.76 -4.93 0.97
N VAL A 59 4.66 -4.06 1.45
CA VAL A 59 4.71 -2.66 1.03
C VAL A 59 5.54 -2.56 -0.25
N ALA A 60 4.91 -2.11 -1.32
CA ALA A 60 5.51 -2.03 -2.65
C ALA A 60 6.06 -0.62 -2.98
N GLY A 61 5.69 0.40 -2.21
CA GLY A 61 6.17 1.76 -2.42
C GLY A 61 5.36 2.80 -1.67
N ILE A 62 5.47 4.05 -2.13
CA ILE A 62 4.85 5.24 -1.55
C ILE A 62 4.00 5.92 -2.61
N ALA A 63 2.85 6.39 -2.19
CA ALA A 63 1.96 7.24 -2.97
C ALA A 63 1.44 8.40 -2.11
N ARG A 64 0.74 9.33 -2.75
CA ARG A 64 0.25 10.56 -2.15
C ARG A 64 -1.24 10.73 -2.37
N ILE A 65 -1.93 11.30 -1.38
CA ILE A 65 -3.34 11.70 -1.48
C ILE A 65 -3.47 12.98 -2.31
N GLU A 66 -4.38 12.96 -3.28
CA GLU A 66 -4.71 14.09 -4.15
C GLU A 66 -6.17 14.53 -3.93
N GLY A 67 -6.36 15.84 -3.78
CA GLY A 67 -7.69 16.46 -3.68
C GLY A 67 -8.51 16.00 -2.47
N GLU A 68 -9.77 16.43 -2.44
CA GLU A 68 -10.72 16.14 -1.36
C GLU A 68 -11.37 14.76 -1.51
N ALA A 69 -11.92 14.20 -0.42
CA ALA A 69 -12.73 13.00 -0.51
C ALA A 69 -14.03 13.33 -1.26
N TYR A 70 -14.47 12.44 -2.13
CA TYR A 70 -15.72 12.61 -2.88
C TYR A 70 -16.55 11.32 -2.86
N PRO A 71 -17.86 11.39 -3.15
CA PRO A 71 -18.71 10.20 -3.24
C PRO A 71 -18.13 9.18 -4.21
N ASP A 72 -17.94 7.94 -3.77
CA ASP A 72 -17.35 6.89 -4.61
C ASP A 72 -18.31 6.54 -5.77
N PRO A 73 -17.98 6.85 -7.03
CA PRO A 73 -18.89 6.61 -8.15
C PRO A 73 -19.12 5.12 -8.40
N THR A 74 -18.19 4.25 -8.01
CA THR A 74 -18.30 2.79 -8.19
C THR A 74 -19.40 2.17 -7.34
N ALA A 75 -19.89 2.89 -6.32
CA ALA A 75 -21.04 2.47 -5.53
C ALA A 75 -22.35 2.56 -6.32
N LEU A 76 -22.42 3.43 -7.34
CA LEU A 76 -23.62 3.66 -8.15
C LEU A 76 -23.56 2.98 -9.51
N ASP A 77 -22.43 2.37 -9.87
CA ASP A 77 -22.24 1.66 -11.13
C ASP A 77 -22.65 0.19 -10.98
N PRO A 78 -23.74 -0.27 -11.63
CA PRO A 78 -24.18 -1.66 -11.52
C PRO A 78 -23.21 -2.70 -12.10
N GLN A 79 -22.24 -2.28 -12.92
CA GLN A 79 -21.20 -3.17 -13.47
C GLN A 79 -19.97 -3.27 -12.56
N SER A 80 -19.86 -2.37 -11.57
CA SER A 80 -18.75 -2.39 -10.62
C SER A 80 -18.90 -3.54 -9.61
N PRO A 81 -17.80 -4.25 -9.27
CA PRO A 81 -17.81 -5.23 -8.18
C PRO A 81 -18.10 -4.58 -6.82
N TYR A 82 -17.98 -3.26 -6.71
CA TYR A 82 -18.22 -2.49 -5.50
C TYR A 82 -19.57 -1.75 -5.49
N HIS A 83 -20.47 -2.08 -6.43
CA HIS A 83 -21.83 -1.54 -6.45
C HIS A 83 -22.53 -1.76 -5.11
N ASP A 84 -23.26 -0.74 -4.63
CA ASP A 84 -24.10 -0.83 -3.46
C ASP A 84 -25.54 -0.45 -3.85
N ALA A 85 -26.42 -1.44 -3.89
CA ALA A 85 -27.83 -1.24 -4.27
C ALA A 85 -28.61 -0.29 -3.34
N LYS A 86 -28.05 0.07 -2.17
CA LYS A 86 -28.64 1.04 -1.24
C LYS A 86 -28.09 2.44 -1.41
N ALA A 87 -27.03 2.64 -2.20
CA ALA A 87 -26.47 3.94 -2.49
C ALA A 87 -27.26 4.65 -3.60
N SER A 88 -27.34 5.97 -3.51
CA SER A 88 -27.89 6.84 -4.56
C SER A 88 -27.00 8.08 -4.75
N ALA A 89 -27.27 8.87 -5.79
CA ALA A 89 -26.55 10.13 -6.02
C ALA A 89 -26.71 11.12 -4.84
N GLU A 90 -27.89 11.14 -4.23
CA GLU A 90 -28.21 12.00 -3.08
C GLU A 90 -27.67 11.42 -1.77
N LYS A 91 -27.55 10.09 -1.68
CA LYS A 91 -27.13 9.38 -0.47
C LYS A 91 -26.15 8.26 -0.78
N ASN A 92 -24.90 8.64 -1.05
CA ASN A 92 -23.79 7.70 -1.20
C ASN A 92 -23.01 7.59 0.13
N PRO A 93 -23.04 6.44 0.83
CA PRO A 93 -22.34 6.29 2.10
C PRO A 93 -20.84 6.09 1.93
N TRP A 94 -20.34 5.90 0.70
CA TRP A 94 -18.96 5.56 0.37
C TRP A 94 -18.19 6.77 -0.16
N SER A 95 -16.87 6.75 0.02
CA SER A 95 -16.00 7.83 -0.41
C SER A 95 -14.76 7.29 -1.07
N ALA A 96 -14.38 7.95 -2.17
CA ALA A 96 -13.14 7.73 -2.89
C ALA A 96 -12.20 8.93 -2.69
N ARG A 97 -10.93 8.74 -3.04
CA ARG A 97 -9.90 9.78 -3.14
C ARG A 97 -9.18 9.61 -4.46
N ASP A 98 -8.56 10.67 -4.95
CA ASP A 98 -7.53 10.46 -5.97
C ASP A 98 -6.17 10.26 -5.28
N VAL A 99 -5.28 9.52 -5.92
CA VAL A 99 -3.90 9.29 -5.45
C VAL A 99 -2.91 9.42 -6.59
N SER A 100 -1.69 9.82 -6.27
CA SER A 100 -0.58 9.92 -7.23
C SER A 100 0.62 9.10 -6.79
N PHE A 101 1.41 8.66 -7.78
CA PHE A 101 2.65 7.94 -7.54
C PHE A 101 3.71 8.84 -6.88
N VAL A 102 4.49 8.29 -5.94
CA VAL A 102 5.68 8.95 -5.39
C VAL A 102 6.92 8.11 -5.63
N GLU A 103 6.93 6.87 -5.16
CA GLU A 103 8.09 5.97 -5.23
C GLU A 103 7.63 4.51 -5.32
N ALA A 104 8.28 3.72 -6.18
CA ALA A 104 8.18 2.26 -6.12
C ALA A 104 9.46 1.76 -5.47
N PHE A 105 9.33 0.89 -4.48
CA PHE A 105 10.49 0.20 -3.92
C PHE A 105 11.04 -0.78 -4.94
N ARG A 106 12.35 -1.04 -4.88
CA ARG A 106 12.99 -1.98 -5.81
C ARG A 106 12.42 -3.38 -5.65
N GLU A 107 12.16 -3.77 -4.41
CA GLU A 107 11.50 -5.02 -4.03
C GLU A 107 10.36 -4.71 -3.05
N VAL A 108 9.34 -5.55 -3.03
CA VAL A 108 8.25 -5.45 -2.05
C VAL A 108 8.79 -5.80 -0.67
N LEU A 109 8.66 -4.91 0.32
CA LEU A 109 8.96 -5.21 1.71
C LEU A 109 7.94 -6.22 2.25
N PRO A 110 8.30 -7.49 2.50
CA PRO A 110 7.32 -8.52 2.76
C PRO A 110 6.66 -8.35 4.12
N LEU A 111 5.38 -8.73 4.22
CA LEU A 111 4.62 -8.72 5.48
C LEU A 111 5.35 -9.45 6.62
N ALA A 112 6.09 -10.52 6.30
CA ALA A 112 6.87 -11.28 7.28
C ALA A 112 7.95 -10.41 7.96
N ALA A 113 8.66 -9.58 7.19
CA ALA A 113 9.65 -8.66 7.74
C ALA A 113 9.00 -7.59 8.62
N ILE A 114 7.86 -7.03 8.17
CA ILE A 114 7.07 -6.06 8.94
C ILE A 114 6.60 -6.65 10.27
N ARG A 115 6.14 -7.91 10.30
CA ARG A 115 5.70 -8.60 11.52
C ARG A 115 6.83 -8.90 12.50
N ALA A 116 8.05 -9.06 12.01
CA ALA A 116 9.22 -9.36 12.83
C ALA A 116 9.89 -8.11 13.41
N ALA A 117 9.54 -6.91 12.93
CA ALA A 117 10.17 -5.66 13.32
C ALA A 117 9.63 -5.15 14.65
N ALA A 118 10.55 -4.81 15.57
CA ALA A 118 10.20 -4.14 16.81
C ALA A 118 9.65 -2.73 16.55
N GLY A 119 8.64 -2.31 17.31
CA GLY A 119 7.99 -1.00 17.19
C GLY A 119 6.82 -0.96 16.21
N LEU A 120 6.49 -2.09 15.56
CA LEU A 120 5.34 -2.22 14.66
C LEU A 120 4.19 -3.06 15.24
N GLU A 121 4.28 -3.48 16.50
CA GLU A 121 3.32 -4.38 17.15
C GLU A 121 1.90 -3.80 17.19
N GLU A 122 1.79 -2.48 17.32
CA GLU A 122 0.53 -1.73 17.34
C GLU A 122 0.05 -1.29 15.96
N LEU A 123 0.80 -1.59 14.90
CA LEU A 123 0.34 -1.31 13.55
C LEU A 123 -0.85 -2.21 13.22
N ALA A 124 -1.99 -1.61 12.84
CA ALA A 124 -3.22 -2.35 12.54
C ALA A 124 -3.05 -3.42 11.44
N LEU A 125 -2.00 -3.32 10.60
CA LEU A 125 -1.63 -4.32 9.61
C LEU A 125 -1.26 -5.68 10.23
N VAL A 126 -0.58 -5.67 11.38
CA VAL A 126 -0.03 -6.89 12.00
C VAL A 126 -0.91 -7.43 13.12
N GLN A 127 -1.82 -6.62 13.65
CA GLN A 127 -2.77 -7.04 14.69
C GLN A 127 -3.66 -8.21 14.24
N ARG A 128 -3.81 -9.20 15.12
CA ARG A 128 -4.59 -10.41 14.84
C ARG A 128 -6.07 -10.05 14.57
N GLY A 129 -6.61 -10.54 13.47
CA GLY A 129 -8.03 -10.36 13.11
C GLY A 129 -8.35 -9.01 12.43
N SER A 130 -7.37 -8.11 12.28
CA SER A 130 -7.57 -6.86 11.55
C SER A 130 -7.95 -7.12 10.10
N ARG A 131 -9.05 -6.50 9.67
CA ARG A 131 -9.56 -6.52 8.29
C ARG A 131 -9.57 -5.13 7.66
N LEU A 132 -8.82 -4.18 8.21
CA LEU A 132 -8.73 -2.83 7.67
C LEU A 132 -7.89 -2.82 6.38
N SER A 133 -8.43 -2.18 5.34
CA SER A 133 -7.73 -1.90 4.07
C SER A 133 -7.07 -0.53 4.05
N VAL A 134 -7.51 0.38 4.93
CA VAL A 134 -6.93 1.71 5.13
C VAL A 134 -6.70 1.88 6.63
N MET A 135 -5.51 2.35 7.00
CA MET A 135 -5.13 2.55 8.40
C MET A 135 -4.13 3.70 8.56
N PRO A 136 -4.16 4.40 9.70
CA PRO A 136 -3.13 5.37 10.04
C PRO A 136 -1.81 4.66 10.33
N VAL A 137 -0.71 5.38 10.11
CA VAL A 137 0.66 4.97 10.41
C VAL A 137 1.29 6.11 11.22
N SER A 138 1.87 5.81 12.38
CA SER A 138 2.59 6.84 13.14
C SER A 138 3.90 7.21 12.44
N GLU A 139 4.49 8.34 12.81
CA GLU A 139 5.78 8.76 12.25
C GLU A 139 6.89 7.75 12.58
N GLU A 140 6.90 7.20 13.80
CA GLU A 140 7.84 6.17 14.21
C GLU A 140 7.67 4.89 13.38
N GLN A 141 6.42 4.44 13.17
CA GLN A 141 6.12 3.28 12.33
C GLN A 141 6.54 3.51 10.87
N TRP A 142 6.30 4.72 10.37
CA TRP A 142 6.71 5.13 9.02
C TRP A 142 8.21 5.00 8.82
N GLU A 143 9.00 5.58 9.73
CA GLU A 143 10.46 5.53 9.66
C GLU A 143 11.00 4.11 9.79
N ILE A 144 10.39 3.26 10.63
CA ILE A 144 10.79 1.84 10.74
C ILE A 144 10.55 1.12 9.41
N ILE A 145 9.37 1.24 8.82
CA ILE A 145 9.03 0.57 7.55
C ILE A 145 9.93 1.06 6.43
N LEU A 146 10.15 2.38 6.34
CA LEU A 146 11.02 2.99 5.34
C LEU A 146 12.48 2.53 5.50
N GLY A 147 12.97 2.43 6.73
CA GLY A 147 14.29 1.91 7.05
C GLY A 147 14.45 0.43 6.66
N LEU A 148 13.43 -0.39 6.86
CA LEU A 148 13.43 -1.80 6.45
C LEU A 148 13.48 -1.93 4.92
N ALA A 149 12.60 -1.21 4.21
CA ALA A 149 12.55 -1.25 2.74
C ALA A 149 13.91 -0.88 2.12
N ARG A 150 14.54 0.20 2.61
CA ARG A 150 15.82 0.70 2.09
C ARG A 150 17.03 -0.18 2.45
N ARG A 151 16.97 -0.96 3.54
CA ARG A 151 18.06 -1.87 3.93
C ARG A 151 18.11 -3.11 3.05
N GLU A 152 16.96 -3.65 2.65
CA GLU A 152 16.91 -4.76 1.70
C GLU A 152 17.51 -4.38 0.35
N ASP A 153 17.29 -3.13 -0.08
CA ASP A 153 17.89 -2.58 -1.30
C ASP A 153 19.42 -2.53 -1.23
N ALA A 154 19.97 -2.10 -0.08
CA ALA A 154 21.42 -1.95 0.11
C ALA A 154 22.13 -3.30 0.27
N GLY A 155 21.60 -4.22 1.07
CA GLY A 155 22.27 -5.49 1.42
C GLY A 155 22.48 -6.45 0.25
N ARG A 156 21.70 -6.31 -0.83
CA ARG A 156 21.84 -7.12 -2.05
C ARG A 156 22.72 -6.50 -3.13
N SER A 157 22.95 -5.18 -3.09
CA SER A 157 23.88 -4.52 -4.00
C SER A 157 25.35 -4.92 -3.77
N SER A 158 25.68 -5.41 -2.58
CA SER A 158 27.00 -5.96 -2.21
C SER A 158 27.16 -7.46 -2.43
N GLY A 159 26.12 -8.19 -2.84
CA GLY A 159 26.13 -9.66 -2.97
C GLY A 159 26.53 -10.21 -4.35
N GLY A 160 26.92 -9.35 -5.30
CA GLY A 160 27.12 -9.72 -6.71
C GLY A 160 28.51 -10.23 -7.12
N LEU A 161 29.49 -10.32 -6.22
CA LEU A 161 30.81 -10.89 -6.51
C LEU A 161 31.13 -12.03 -5.54
N GLY A 162 30.76 -13.26 -5.89
CA GLY A 162 30.99 -14.37 -4.97
C GLY A 162 30.68 -15.76 -5.53
N MET A 163 31.13 -16.09 -6.74
CA MET A 163 31.36 -17.49 -7.12
C MET A 163 32.39 -17.58 -8.25
N MET A 164 33.65 -17.31 -7.92
CA MET A 164 34.78 -17.84 -8.70
C MET A 164 34.84 -19.35 -8.45
N ALA A 165 34.30 -20.14 -9.37
CA ALA A 165 34.56 -21.56 -9.44
C ALA A 165 36.03 -21.78 -9.83
N ARG A 166 36.89 -22.02 -8.83
CA ARG A 166 38.18 -22.71 -9.03
C ARG A 166 37.90 -24.19 -9.20
N TRP A 167 38.05 -24.70 -10.42
CA TRP A 167 38.30 -26.12 -10.67
C TRP A 167 39.29 -26.27 -11.81
N GLY A 168 40.35 -27.04 -11.59
CA GLY A 168 41.15 -27.64 -12.66
C GLY A 168 42.65 -27.37 -12.66
N CYS A 169 43.39 -27.75 -11.61
CA CYS A 169 44.72 -28.35 -11.81
C CYS A 169 44.50 -29.86 -12.01
N SER A 170 45.03 -30.44 -13.08
CA SER A 170 45.64 -31.78 -13.09
C SER A 170 46.30 -32.05 -14.45
N SER A 171 47.62 -32.25 -14.37
CA SER A 171 48.52 -33.06 -15.22
C SER A 171 48.78 -32.64 -16.66
#